data_AF-A0A1E7EZF3-F1
#
_entry.id   AF-A0A1E7EZF3-F1
#
_cell.length_a   1.000
_cell.length_b   1.000
_cell.length_c   1.000
_cell.angle_alpha   90.00
_cell.angle_beta   90.00
_cell.angle_gamma   90.00
#
_symmetry.space_group_name_H-M   'P 1'
#
loop_
_entity.id
_entity.type
_entity.pdbx_description
1 polymer ?
#
loop_
_entity_poly.entity_id
_entity_poly.type
_entity_poly.pdbx_seq_one_letter_code
_entity_poly.pdbx_strand_id
1 'polypeptide(L)'
;MKTKTKPRTETTNYIPQLLPSQMDLKYYEMWNHTTSTIDIPMRYNRYPFFDGIPSSLEILQSVLPLHNHHGDDANNENEKEYLEVDQYIINVMKKDSDPNKIKMSPPSCLVPNIQATRKIANNILDGTTERLSLPIFNMGFPKAGSTTLEEYFSCIGIPSNHGQNGYKMMELSKEKKNQLFTSRIYNTAHAFMQLDYSFGIGSYPQIQLLDELHEIYPSSTFIINFRPIQDWIRSISNWKSMRTRMAIMDMPGLQLNKEQLENKVQRRFNFYNGRGEYNLKQAYAILVMNETLFSNKTLDTTLMTHNEIRMYDHAKMLLQRPNRKAGLLRAALKAVTVAEGAISNNTTNNDGDGMNNNNNNNVRRRGRRRKLKQKKRKPKIRKSNKDLITDQQIARWWCGHIKHIREYVKLYTTHTLIELDLYNTKETSNVLYDLFQSSSSTTSQKDNDKDHITYKDVNNDGTTIDLKISKNKSCWGRTNVNENLEKAVAVAADKGKR
;
A
#
# COMPACT_ATOMS: atom_id res chain seq x y z
N MET A 1 4.18 28.24 -66.14
CA MET A 1 5.16 27.65 -65.20
C MET A 1 4.54 27.60 -63.82
N LYS A 2 4.19 26.40 -63.30
CA LYS A 2 3.67 26.25 -61.92
C LYS A 2 4.87 26.06 -60.98
N THR A 3 5.15 27.06 -60.15
CA THR A 3 6.18 26.99 -59.11
C THR A 3 5.74 26.04 -58.01
N LYS A 4 6.38 24.87 -57.93
CA LYS A 4 6.24 23.93 -56.81
C LYS A 4 6.85 24.57 -55.55
N THR A 5 6.01 25.05 -54.65
CA THR A 5 6.41 25.43 -53.29
C THR A 5 6.81 24.17 -52.53
N LYS A 6 8.08 24.08 -52.11
CA LYS A 6 8.58 23.03 -51.23
C LYS A 6 7.80 23.09 -49.91
N PRO A 7 7.24 21.98 -49.40
CA PRO A 7 6.62 21.96 -48.09
C PRO A 7 7.69 22.36 -47.05
N ARG A 8 7.36 23.39 -46.27
CA ARG A 8 8.17 23.87 -45.15
C ARG A 8 8.14 22.75 -44.12
N THR A 9 9.25 22.06 -43.93
CA THR A 9 9.43 21.11 -42.84
C THR A 9 9.31 21.89 -41.54
N GLU A 10 8.16 21.81 -40.90
CA GLU A 10 7.99 22.26 -39.52
C GLU A 10 8.89 21.40 -38.66
N THR A 11 9.96 22.00 -38.16
CA THR A 11 10.75 21.43 -37.08
C THR A 11 9.87 21.44 -35.84
N THR A 12 9.16 20.34 -35.61
CA THR A 12 8.51 20.11 -34.33
C THR A 12 9.62 20.05 -33.29
N ASN A 13 9.60 21.01 -32.35
CA ASN A 13 10.50 21.00 -31.21
C ASN A 13 10.12 19.79 -30.36
N TYR A 14 10.77 18.65 -30.62
CA TYR A 14 10.62 17.46 -29.81
C TYR A 14 11.16 17.76 -28.41
N ILE A 15 10.24 17.94 -27.46
CA ILE A 15 10.60 18.04 -26.06
C ILE A 15 10.78 16.59 -25.57
N PRO A 16 11.98 16.18 -25.13
CA PRO A 16 12.21 14.82 -24.67
C PRO A 16 11.33 14.52 -23.46
N GLN A 17 10.60 13.40 -23.51
CA GLN A 17 9.74 12.93 -22.43
C GLN A 17 10.59 12.61 -21.20
N LEU A 18 10.30 13.24 -20.06
CA LEU A 18 10.93 12.92 -18.79
C LEU A 18 10.19 11.74 -18.14
N LEU A 19 10.89 10.62 -17.96
CA LEU A 19 10.33 9.44 -17.31
C LEU A 19 10.27 9.63 -15.78
N PRO A 20 9.32 8.99 -15.07
CA PRO A 20 9.25 9.02 -13.60
C PRO A 20 10.56 8.66 -12.91
N SER A 21 11.26 7.65 -13.41
CA SER A 21 12.57 7.23 -12.91
C SER A 21 13.58 8.38 -12.94
N GLN A 22 13.47 9.28 -13.92
CA GLN A 22 14.35 10.41 -14.13
C GLN A 22 14.02 11.61 -13.24
N MET A 23 12.79 11.71 -12.74
CA MET A 23 12.36 12.80 -11.86
C MET A 23 13.12 12.79 -10.53
N ASP A 24 13.59 13.97 -10.11
CA ASP A 24 14.24 14.18 -8.81
C ASP A 24 13.27 14.21 -7.63
N LEU A 25 12.05 14.71 -7.87
CA LEU A 25 10.95 14.69 -6.91
C LEU A 25 9.93 13.68 -7.41
N LYS A 26 9.62 12.67 -6.60
CA LYS A 26 8.68 11.61 -7.00
C LYS A 26 7.24 12.06 -6.82
N TYR A 27 6.31 11.54 -7.63
CA TYR A 27 4.90 11.96 -7.58
C TYR A 27 4.29 11.80 -6.18
N TYR A 28 4.57 10.69 -5.48
CA TYR A 28 4.07 10.48 -4.12
C TYR A 28 4.62 11.48 -3.09
N GLU A 29 5.72 12.17 -3.38
CA GLU A 29 6.27 13.25 -2.55
C GLU A 29 5.58 14.60 -2.83
N MET A 30 4.86 14.71 -3.96
CA MET A 30 4.04 15.87 -4.34
C MET A 30 2.60 15.78 -3.82
N TRP A 31 2.24 14.66 -3.17
CA TRP A 31 0.91 14.46 -2.63
C TRP A 31 0.71 15.24 -1.33
N ASN A 32 -0.26 16.15 -1.33
CA ASN A 32 -0.66 16.89 -0.15
C ASN A 32 -1.72 16.09 0.63
N HIS A 33 -1.29 15.47 1.74
CA HIS A 33 -2.16 14.66 2.59
C HIS A 33 -3.25 15.46 3.32
N THR A 34 -3.12 16.79 3.41
CA THR A 34 -4.12 17.65 4.06
C THR A 34 -5.29 17.93 3.12
N THR A 35 -4.99 18.27 1.87
CA THR A 35 -5.99 18.62 0.85
C THR A 35 -6.43 17.40 0.02
N SER A 36 -5.69 16.30 0.09
CA SER A 36 -5.84 15.14 -0.82
C SER A 36 -5.72 15.55 -2.29
N THR A 37 -4.78 16.44 -2.59
CA THR A 37 -4.45 16.91 -3.94
C THR A 37 -2.99 16.63 -4.26
N ILE A 38 -2.66 16.58 -5.54
CA ILE A 38 -1.27 16.59 -5.99
C ILE A 38 -0.88 18.00 -6.46
N ASP A 39 0.24 18.50 -5.93
CA ASP A 39 0.77 19.81 -6.28
C ASP A 39 1.99 19.61 -7.19
N ILE A 40 1.77 19.54 -8.50
CA ILE A 40 2.84 19.33 -9.49
C ILE A 40 3.60 20.65 -9.71
N PRO A 41 4.92 20.72 -9.42
CA PRO A 41 5.72 21.89 -9.72
C PRO A 41 5.69 22.26 -11.22
N MET A 42 5.67 23.56 -11.55
CA MET A 42 5.67 24.04 -12.94
C MET A 42 6.76 23.43 -13.84
N ARG A 43 7.91 23.06 -13.27
CA ARG A 43 9.00 22.39 -14.01
C ARG A 43 8.60 21.00 -14.55
N TYR A 44 7.56 20.39 -14.01
CA TYR A 44 6.98 19.12 -14.44
C TYR A 44 5.63 19.29 -15.18
N ASN A 45 5.00 20.47 -15.17
CA ASN A 45 3.70 20.72 -15.84
C ASN A 45 3.70 20.53 -17.37
N ARG A 46 4.88 20.38 -18.00
CA ARG A 46 5.00 20.07 -19.44
C ARG A 46 5.21 18.59 -19.73
N TYR A 47 5.19 17.74 -18.71
CA TYR A 47 5.58 16.35 -18.84
C TYR A 47 4.61 15.44 -18.11
N PRO A 48 3.55 14.99 -18.78
CA PRO A 48 2.91 13.75 -18.42
C PRO A 48 3.56 12.63 -19.21
N PHE A 49 3.33 11.41 -18.75
CA PHE A 49 3.43 10.24 -19.58
C PHE A 49 2.61 10.43 -20.86
N PHE A 50 3.26 10.53 -22.02
CA PHE A 50 2.57 10.72 -23.31
C PHE A 50 1.71 12.01 -23.33
N ASP A 51 1.40 12.53 -24.53
CA ASP A 51 0.71 13.82 -24.66
C ASP A 51 -0.70 13.77 -24.04
N GLY A 52 -0.85 14.30 -22.82
CA GLY A 52 -2.14 14.54 -22.15
C GLY A 52 -2.66 13.43 -21.23
N ILE A 53 -1.87 12.41 -20.89
CA ILE A 53 -2.32 11.37 -19.93
C ILE A 53 -2.00 11.81 -18.50
N PRO A 54 -2.98 11.88 -17.58
CA PRO A 54 -2.71 12.22 -16.18
C PRO A 54 -1.80 11.18 -15.51
N SER A 55 -0.96 11.64 -14.59
CA SER A 55 -0.20 10.76 -13.69
C SER A 55 -1.15 9.94 -12.80
N SER A 56 -0.64 8.84 -12.23
CA SER A 56 -1.40 8.03 -11.29
C SER A 56 -2.03 8.86 -10.17
N LEU A 57 -1.31 9.82 -9.60
CA LEU A 57 -1.85 10.61 -8.49
C LEU A 57 -2.80 11.72 -8.93
N GLU A 58 -2.70 12.23 -10.16
CA GLU A 58 -3.76 13.07 -10.74
C GLU A 58 -5.05 12.26 -10.95
N ILE A 59 -4.94 11.00 -11.40
CA ILE A 59 -6.07 10.07 -11.50
C ILE A 59 -6.65 9.81 -10.10
N LEU A 60 -5.80 9.57 -9.09
CA LEU A 60 -6.27 9.39 -7.72
C LEU A 60 -7.01 10.64 -7.22
N GLN A 61 -6.49 11.84 -7.47
CA GLN A 61 -7.16 13.09 -7.10
C GLN A 61 -8.53 13.22 -7.76
N SER A 62 -8.67 12.84 -9.03
CA SER A 62 -9.94 12.98 -9.77
C SER A 62 -11.03 12.00 -9.31
N VAL A 63 -10.66 10.84 -8.76
CA VAL A 63 -11.61 9.83 -8.25
C VAL A 63 -11.98 10.00 -6.77
N LEU A 64 -11.35 10.94 -6.06
CA LEU A 64 -11.65 11.25 -4.66
C LEU A 64 -12.75 12.33 -4.55
N PRO A 65 -13.61 12.27 -3.51
CA PRO A 65 -14.56 13.34 -3.24
C PRO A 65 -13.77 14.54 -2.70
N LEU A 66 -13.58 15.58 -3.52
CA LEU A 66 -12.89 16.79 -3.10
C LEU A 66 -13.73 17.53 -2.06
N HIS A 67 -13.23 17.71 -0.84
CA HIS A 67 -13.92 18.44 0.23
C HIS A 67 -14.04 19.96 -0.03
N ASN A 68 -13.40 20.49 -1.07
CA ASN A 68 -13.20 21.93 -1.23
C ASN A 68 -13.76 22.55 -2.53
N HIS A 69 -14.47 21.79 -3.37
CA HIS A 69 -15.23 22.45 -4.45
C HIS A 69 -16.54 22.98 -3.91
N HIS A 70 -16.48 24.21 -3.41
CA HIS A 70 -17.61 25.01 -2.92
C HIS A 70 -18.58 25.47 -4.02
N GLY A 71 -18.63 24.80 -5.18
CA GLY A 71 -19.44 25.22 -6.32
C GLY A 71 -20.25 24.06 -6.90
N ASP A 72 -21.54 24.06 -6.58
CA ASP A 72 -22.76 23.71 -7.34
C ASP A 72 -22.82 22.54 -8.36
N ASP A 73 -21.74 21.81 -8.65
CA ASP A 73 -21.79 20.64 -9.51
C ASP A 73 -22.27 19.40 -8.73
N ALA A 74 -23.56 19.41 -8.39
CA ALA A 74 -24.32 18.30 -7.82
C ALA A 74 -24.33 17.01 -8.70
N ASN A 75 -23.61 17.03 -9.83
CA ASN A 75 -23.51 15.94 -10.79
C ASN A 75 -22.20 15.16 -10.70
N ASN A 76 -21.37 15.36 -9.68
CA ASN A 76 -20.18 14.53 -9.51
C ASN A 76 -20.56 13.08 -9.13
N GLU A 77 -20.55 12.18 -10.11
CA GLU A 77 -20.84 10.75 -9.92
C GLU A 77 -19.96 10.12 -8.82
N ASN A 78 -18.74 10.61 -8.63
CA ASN A 78 -17.86 10.13 -7.57
C ASN A 78 -18.42 10.51 -6.20
N GLU A 79 -18.85 11.74 -5.99
CA GLU A 79 -19.40 12.15 -4.69
C GLU A 79 -20.65 11.34 -4.33
N LYS A 80 -21.53 11.12 -5.31
CA LYS A 80 -22.72 10.27 -5.14
C LYS A 80 -22.33 8.85 -4.70
N GLU A 81 -21.37 8.22 -5.36
CA GLU A 81 -20.95 6.87 -5.01
C GLU A 81 -20.32 6.81 -3.60
N TYR A 82 -19.59 7.84 -3.16
CA TYR A 82 -19.04 7.87 -1.80
C TYR A 82 -20.12 8.06 -0.73
N LEU A 83 -21.18 8.82 -1.01
CA LEU A 83 -22.36 8.90 -0.15
C LEU A 83 -23.06 7.53 -0.06
N GLU A 84 -23.16 6.80 -1.18
CA GLU A 84 -23.67 5.42 -1.19
C GLU A 84 -22.79 4.48 -0.35
N VAL A 85 -21.46 4.63 -0.39
CA VAL A 85 -20.52 3.90 0.49
C VAL A 85 -20.80 4.21 1.96
N ASP A 86 -21.02 5.45 2.33
CA ASP A 86 -21.31 5.78 3.73
C ASP A 86 -22.62 5.17 4.21
N GLN A 87 -23.68 5.30 3.41
CA GLN A 87 -24.97 4.69 3.72
C GLN A 87 -24.83 3.18 3.84
N TYR A 88 -24.06 2.56 2.95
CA TYR A 88 -23.76 1.12 2.98
C TYR A 88 -23.06 0.71 4.27
N ILE A 89 -22.00 1.40 4.65
CA ILE A 89 -21.28 1.10 5.89
C ILE A 89 -22.16 1.34 7.12
N ILE A 90 -22.92 2.43 7.16
CA ILE A 90 -23.85 2.73 8.27
C ILE A 90 -24.88 1.62 8.41
N ASN A 91 -25.43 1.11 7.30
CA ASN A 91 -26.45 0.08 7.32
C ASN A 91 -25.89 -1.31 7.65
N VAL A 92 -24.71 -1.67 7.12
CA VAL A 92 -24.09 -2.98 7.37
C VAL A 92 -23.46 -3.09 8.76
N MET A 93 -22.97 -1.99 9.33
CA MET A 93 -22.31 -1.99 10.64
C MET A 93 -23.26 -1.77 11.83
N LYS A 94 -24.54 -1.46 11.60
CA LYS A 94 -25.55 -1.41 12.67
C LYS A 94 -25.69 -2.80 13.29
N LYS A 95 -25.36 -2.90 14.59
CA LYS A 95 -25.25 -4.17 15.33
C LYS A 95 -26.54 -5.00 15.40
N ASP A 96 -27.69 -4.36 15.19
CA ASP A 96 -29.01 -5.00 15.29
C ASP A 96 -29.63 -5.29 13.91
N SER A 97 -28.88 -5.08 12.82
CA SER A 97 -29.35 -5.41 11.48
C SER A 97 -29.31 -6.91 11.30
N ASP A 98 -30.48 -7.53 11.23
CA ASP A 98 -30.63 -8.86 10.63
C ASP A 98 -29.98 -8.84 9.23
N PRO A 99 -28.97 -9.69 8.96
CA PRO A 99 -28.31 -9.74 7.65
C PRO A 99 -29.30 -9.92 6.50
N ASN A 100 -30.43 -10.59 6.75
CA ASN A 100 -31.48 -10.82 5.74
C ASN A 100 -32.33 -9.57 5.47
N LYS A 101 -32.24 -8.53 6.31
CA LYS A 101 -32.98 -7.26 6.16
C LYS A 101 -32.19 -6.17 5.43
N ILE A 102 -30.89 -6.36 5.21
CA ILE A 102 -30.09 -5.39 4.45
C ILE A 102 -30.42 -5.55 2.97
N LYS A 103 -31.43 -4.80 2.49
CA LYS A 103 -31.86 -4.81 1.08
C LYS A 103 -30.98 -3.97 0.16
N MET A 104 -29.92 -3.34 0.66
CA MET A 104 -29.09 -2.42 -0.11
C MET A 104 -27.92 -3.15 -0.75
N SER A 105 -27.80 -3.04 -2.08
CA SER A 105 -26.64 -3.54 -2.81
C SER A 105 -25.38 -2.75 -2.43
N PRO A 106 -24.20 -3.39 -2.38
CA PRO A 106 -22.95 -2.66 -2.22
C PRO A 106 -22.71 -1.71 -3.41
N PRO A 107 -22.11 -0.53 -3.20
CA PRO A 107 -21.67 0.37 -4.27
C PRO A 107 -20.70 -0.31 -5.24
N SER A 108 -20.62 0.18 -6.48
CA SER A 108 -19.89 -0.48 -7.57
C SER A 108 -18.38 -0.62 -7.31
N CYS A 109 -17.77 0.33 -6.60
CA CYS A 109 -16.38 0.26 -6.17
C CYS A 109 -16.11 -0.78 -5.07
N LEU A 110 -17.14 -1.34 -4.44
CA LEU A 110 -17.03 -2.41 -3.44
C LEU A 110 -17.40 -3.79 -4.00
N VAL A 111 -17.73 -3.87 -5.30
CA VAL A 111 -18.08 -5.10 -6.01
C VAL A 111 -17.07 -5.37 -7.12
N PRO A 112 -16.50 -6.59 -7.23
CA PRO A 112 -15.60 -6.93 -8.32
C PRO A 112 -16.31 -7.00 -9.66
N ASN A 113 -15.65 -6.57 -10.74
CA ASN A 113 -16.10 -6.72 -12.11
C ASN A 113 -15.75 -8.12 -12.66
N ILE A 114 -16.46 -9.12 -12.14
CA ILE A 114 -16.27 -10.52 -12.54
C ILE A 114 -16.58 -10.74 -14.02
N GLN A 115 -17.52 -9.98 -14.59
CA GLN A 115 -17.89 -10.11 -16.01
C GLN A 115 -16.73 -9.70 -16.94
N ALA A 116 -16.04 -8.59 -16.64
CA ALA A 116 -14.85 -8.19 -17.39
C ALA A 116 -13.74 -9.24 -17.28
N THR A 117 -13.52 -9.76 -16.07
CA THR A 117 -12.52 -10.81 -15.85
C THR A 117 -12.86 -12.10 -16.60
N ARG A 118 -14.13 -12.51 -16.60
CA ARG A 118 -14.62 -13.68 -17.35
C ARG A 118 -14.47 -13.49 -18.86
N LYS A 119 -14.68 -12.28 -19.37
CA LYS A 119 -14.43 -11.95 -20.78
C LYS A 119 -12.96 -12.18 -21.15
N ILE A 120 -12.01 -11.72 -20.32
CA ILE A 120 -10.58 -11.97 -20.53
C ILE A 120 -10.30 -13.48 -20.53
N ALA A 121 -10.85 -14.22 -19.58
CA ALA A 121 -10.69 -15.67 -19.51
C ALA A 121 -11.20 -16.39 -20.76
N ASN A 122 -12.39 -16.02 -21.25
CA ASN A 122 -12.96 -16.56 -22.48
C ASN A 122 -12.09 -16.24 -23.70
N ASN A 123 -11.57 -15.01 -23.79
CA ASN A 123 -10.68 -14.58 -24.86
C ASN A 123 -9.32 -15.32 -24.85
N ILE A 124 -8.87 -15.82 -23.70
CA ILE A 124 -7.66 -16.66 -23.61
C ILE A 124 -8.00 -18.09 -24.03
N LEU A 125 -9.17 -18.60 -23.62
CA LEU A 125 -9.64 -19.94 -23.97
C LEU A 125 -9.90 -20.12 -25.47
N ASP A 126 -10.46 -19.10 -26.12
CA ASP A 126 -10.73 -19.11 -27.57
C ASP A 126 -9.49 -18.79 -28.42
N GLY A 127 -8.38 -18.41 -27.79
CA GLY A 127 -7.13 -18.03 -28.46
C GLY A 127 -7.14 -16.67 -29.13
N THR A 128 -8.12 -15.80 -28.85
CA THR A 128 -8.19 -14.43 -29.40
C THR A 128 -7.27 -13.45 -28.70
N THR A 129 -6.88 -13.74 -27.45
CA THR A 129 -5.93 -12.94 -26.67
C THR A 129 -4.75 -13.80 -26.24
N GLU A 130 -3.56 -13.21 -26.25
CA GLU A 130 -2.36 -13.84 -25.71
C GLU A 130 -2.49 -14.10 -24.20
N ARG A 131 -1.54 -14.88 -23.66
CA ARG A 131 -1.48 -15.09 -22.21
C ARG A 131 -1.23 -13.77 -21.48
N LEU A 132 -1.65 -13.73 -20.23
CA LEU A 132 -1.47 -12.57 -19.35
C LEU A 132 0.01 -12.22 -19.17
N SER A 133 0.43 -10.98 -19.41
CA SER A 133 1.84 -10.63 -19.28
C SER A 133 2.31 -10.64 -17.83
N LEU A 134 3.56 -11.04 -17.62
CA LEU A 134 4.27 -10.92 -16.35
C LEU A 134 4.96 -9.55 -16.22
N PRO A 135 5.27 -9.12 -14.98
CA PRO A 135 4.89 -9.72 -13.70
C PRO A 135 3.40 -9.51 -13.37
N ILE A 136 2.90 -10.31 -12.42
CA ILE A 136 1.56 -10.20 -11.84
C ILE A 136 1.66 -9.42 -10.53
N PHE A 137 0.97 -8.30 -10.44
CA PHE A 137 0.93 -7.46 -9.23
C PHE A 137 -0.41 -7.57 -8.53
N ASN A 138 -0.39 -7.96 -7.25
CA ASN A 138 -1.58 -7.84 -6.41
C ASN A 138 -1.72 -6.39 -5.94
N MET A 139 -2.68 -5.70 -6.54
CA MET A 139 -3.04 -4.32 -6.24
C MET A 139 -4.02 -4.23 -5.06
N GLY A 140 -4.45 -5.35 -4.48
CA GLY A 140 -5.24 -5.36 -3.26
C GLY A 140 -4.47 -4.92 -2.01
N PHE A 141 -5.21 -4.74 -0.92
CA PHE A 141 -4.65 -4.32 0.36
C PHE A 141 -4.26 -5.50 1.26
N PRO A 142 -3.39 -5.27 2.27
CA PRO A 142 -3.10 -6.28 3.28
C PRO A 142 -4.41 -6.79 3.90
N LYS A 143 -4.43 -8.09 4.21
CA LYS A 143 -5.59 -8.81 4.78
C LYS A 143 -6.80 -8.95 3.86
N ALA A 144 -6.67 -8.61 2.59
CA ALA A 144 -7.70 -8.89 1.59
C ALA A 144 -7.60 -10.32 1.02
N GLY A 145 -6.56 -11.11 1.33
CA GLY A 145 -6.37 -12.48 0.79
C GLY A 145 -5.10 -12.70 -0.03
N SER A 146 -4.09 -11.85 0.15
CA SER A 146 -2.79 -11.95 -0.53
C SER A 146 -2.06 -13.29 -0.30
N THR A 147 -2.18 -13.89 0.89
CA THR A 147 -1.58 -15.22 1.18
C THR A 147 -2.24 -16.31 0.35
N THR A 148 -3.57 -16.32 0.27
CA THR A 148 -4.34 -17.27 -0.54
C THR A 148 -3.95 -17.19 -2.01
N LEU A 149 -3.74 -15.99 -2.54
CA LEU A 149 -3.25 -15.81 -3.92
C LEU A 149 -1.81 -16.31 -4.10
N GLU A 150 -0.93 -16.05 -3.13
CA GLU A 150 0.46 -16.53 -3.21
C GLU A 150 0.54 -18.05 -3.23
N GLU A 151 -0.23 -18.73 -2.37
CA GLU A 151 -0.34 -20.18 -2.31
C GLU A 151 -0.93 -20.75 -3.61
N TYR A 152 -1.89 -20.05 -4.22
CA TYR A 152 -2.43 -20.43 -5.53
C TYR A 152 -1.36 -20.40 -6.61
N PHE A 153 -0.64 -19.27 -6.77
CA PHE A 153 0.40 -19.13 -7.79
C PHE A 153 1.54 -20.13 -7.59
N SER A 154 1.98 -20.31 -6.34
CA SER A 154 2.99 -21.30 -5.98
C SER A 154 2.56 -22.72 -6.36
N CYS A 155 1.30 -23.07 -6.11
CA CYS A 155 0.75 -24.38 -6.44
C CYS A 155 0.69 -24.66 -7.95
N ILE A 156 0.41 -23.63 -8.77
CA ILE A 156 0.43 -23.77 -10.24
C ILE A 156 1.83 -23.61 -10.82
N GLY A 157 2.88 -23.52 -9.99
CA GLY A 157 4.27 -23.42 -10.47
C GLY A 157 4.64 -22.03 -11.01
N ILE A 158 3.86 -20.99 -10.72
CA ILE A 158 4.28 -19.60 -10.94
C ILE A 158 4.99 -19.11 -9.67
N PRO A 159 6.30 -18.81 -9.74
CA PRO A 159 7.02 -18.29 -8.59
C PRO A 159 6.37 -17.02 -8.04
N SER A 160 5.94 -17.07 -6.79
CA SER A 160 5.20 -16.01 -6.14
C SER A 160 5.90 -15.50 -4.87
N ASN A 161 5.59 -14.27 -4.48
CA ASN A 161 6.17 -13.62 -3.31
C ASN A 161 5.10 -12.90 -2.47
N HIS A 162 5.13 -13.13 -1.16
CA HIS A 162 4.27 -12.47 -0.16
C HIS A 162 5.03 -11.53 0.79
N GLY A 163 6.29 -11.23 0.49
CA GLY A 163 7.24 -10.57 1.40
C GLY A 163 7.17 -9.05 1.40
N GLN A 164 6.08 -8.45 1.88
CA GLN A 164 5.91 -7.00 2.14
C GLN A 164 6.81 -6.05 1.32
N ASN A 165 6.67 -6.08 0.00
CA ASN A 165 7.72 -5.59 -0.91
C ASN A 165 7.91 -4.07 -0.92
N GLY A 166 6.96 -3.35 -0.34
CA GLY A 166 6.85 -1.91 -0.57
C GLY A 166 8.03 -1.10 -0.09
N TYR A 167 8.64 -1.47 1.04
CA TYR A 167 9.82 -0.75 1.53
C TYR A 167 10.95 -0.78 0.50
N LYS A 168 11.23 -1.96 -0.08
CA LYS A 168 12.29 -2.09 -1.08
C LYS A 168 11.94 -1.37 -2.38
N MET A 169 10.70 -1.48 -2.84
CA MET A 169 10.27 -0.78 -4.06
C MET A 169 10.42 0.74 -3.92
N MET A 170 10.02 1.30 -2.79
CA MET A 170 10.21 2.73 -2.50
C MET A 170 11.69 3.12 -2.45
N GLU A 171 12.55 2.28 -1.86
CA GLU A 171 14.00 2.50 -1.83
C GLU A 171 14.60 2.49 -3.24
N LEU A 172 14.28 1.49 -4.06
CA LEU A 172 14.80 1.35 -5.42
C LEU A 172 14.32 2.46 -6.37
N SER A 173 13.08 2.92 -6.21
CA SER A 173 12.55 4.08 -6.94
C SER A 173 13.39 5.35 -6.68
N LYS A 174 13.83 5.56 -5.43
CA LYS A 174 14.67 6.70 -5.05
C LYS A 174 16.09 6.62 -5.61
N GLU A 175 16.63 5.41 -5.75
CA GLU A 175 17.97 5.19 -6.28
C GLU A 175 18.05 5.38 -7.82
N LYS A 176 16.94 5.73 -8.49
CA LYS A 176 16.83 5.82 -9.96
C LYS A 176 17.34 4.56 -10.66
N LYS A 177 17.17 3.40 -10.02
CA LYS A 177 17.52 2.13 -10.63
C LYS A 177 16.35 1.71 -11.52
N ASN A 178 16.63 1.40 -12.78
CA ASN A 178 15.64 1.00 -13.80
C ASN A 178 14.93 -0.34 -13.51
N GLN A 179 15.02 -0.87 -12.29
CA GLN A 179 14.47 -2.17 -11.94
C GLN A 179 14.05 -2.17 -10.47
N LEU A 180 12.73 -2.09 -10.21
CA LEU A 180 12.13 -2.16 -8.88
C LEU A 180 12.27 -3.54 -8.20
N PHE A 181 12.76 -4.55 -8.93
CA PHE A 181 12.85 -5.94 -8.45
C PHE A 181 14.22 -6.61 -8.67
N THR A 182 15.32 -5.85 -8.82
CA THR A 182 16.69 -6.38 -9.06
C THR A 182 17.32 -7.21 -7.97
N SER A 183 16.77 -7.21 -6.76
CA SER A 183 17.43 -7.91 -5.68
C SER A 183 17.43 -9.41 -5.98
N ARG A 184 18.51 -10.13 -5.66
CA ARG A 184 18.56 -11.61 -5.79
C ARG A 184 17.37 -12.31 -5.12
N ILE A 185 16.71 -11.65 -4.16
CA ILE A 185 15.53 -12.14 -3.44
C ILE A 185 14.25 -12.01 -4.28
N TYR A 186 14.22 -11.08 -5.25
CA TYR A 186 13.05 -10.79 -6.10
C TYR A 186 13.20 -11.30 -7.54
N ASN A 187 14.43 -11.53 -8.02
CA ASN A 187 14.68 -11.98 -9.39
C ASN A 187 14.03 -13.31 -9.77
N THR A 188 13.52 -14.09 -8.81
CA THR A 188 12.84 -15.35 -9.11
C THR A 188 11.33 -15.25 -9.08
N ALA A 189 10.73 -14.16 -8.59
CA ALA A 189 9.29 -14.06 -8.44
C ALA A 189 8.65 -13.39 -9.67
N HIS A 190 7.58 -14.00 -10.18
CA HIS A 190 6.76 -13.46 -11.27
C HIS A 190 5.40 -12.95 -10.78
N ALA A 191 4.99 -13.34 -9.56
CA ALA A 191 3.74 -12.91 -8.96
C ALA A 191 3.99 -12.26 -7.59
N PHE A 192 3.81 -10.95 -7.49
CA PHE A 192 4.00 -10.18 -6.25
C PHE A 192 2.67 -9.97 -5.55
N MET A 193 2.40 -10.83 -4.56
CA MET A 193 1.10 -10.90 -3.91
C MET A 193 0.96 -9.97 -2.72
N GLN A 194 2.04 -9.34 -2.26
CA GLN A 194 1.98 -8.28 -1.25
C GLN A 194 2.95 -7.14 -1.56
N LEU A 195 2.40 -6.02 -2.03
CA LEU A 195 3.15 -4.80 -2.34
C LEU A 195 3.28 -3.86 -1.15
N ASP A 196 2.37 -3.91 -0.16
CA ASP A 196 2.46 -3.02 1.00
C ASP A 196 3.61 -3.37 1.92
N TYR A 197 4.12 -2.36 2.63
CA TYR A 197 4.85 -2.54 3.86
C TYR A 197 4.08 -1.80 4.95
N SER A 198 3.52 -2.55 5.91
CA SER A 198 2.62 -1.98 6.93
C SER A 198 3.34 -1.64 8.25
N PHE A 199 4.67 -1.66 8.31
CA PHE A 199 5.42 -1.27 9.51
C PHE A 199 6.02 0.14 9.37
N GLY A 200 6.38 0.75 10.50
CA GLY A 200 6.93 2.11 10.50
C GLY A 200 5.97 3.15 9.93
N ILE A 201 6.47 3.97 8.99
CA ILE A 201 5.68 4.96 8.24
C ILE A 201 4.75 4.37 7.19
N GLY A 202 4.87 3.07 6.94
CA GLY A 202 4.17 2.35 5.88
C GLY A 202 4.60 2.76 4.48
N SER A 203 4.33 1.90 3.51
CA SER A 203 4.44 2.23 2.09
C SER A 203 3.45 1.38 1.29
N TYR A 204 2.81 2.00 0.31
CA TYR A 204 1.82 1.38 -0.55
C TYR A 204 2.16 1.67 -2.02
N PRO A 205 3.19 1.00 -2.60
CA PRO A 205 3.56 1.15 -4.00
C PRO A 205 2.39 0.97 -4.97
N GLN A 206 1.43 0.12 -4.62
CA GLN A 206 0.23 -0.09 -5.44
C GLN A 206 -0.65 1.17 -5.57
N ILE A 207 -0.35 2.23 -4.82
CA ILE A 207 -0.91 3.58 -4.96
C ILE A 207 0.18 4.56 -5.39
N GLN A 208 1.35 4.48 -4.75
CA GLN A 208 2.40 5.51 -4.81
C GLN A 208 3.33 5.40 -6.02
N LEU A 209 3.47 4.21 -6.60
CA LEU A 209 4.47 3.89 -7.63
C LEU A 209 3.87 3.24 -8.89
N LEU A 210 2.59 3.47 -9.17
CA LEU A 210 1.94 2.94 -10.38
C LEU A 210 2.63 3.40 -11.65
N ASP A 211 3.01 4.68 -11.66
CA ASP A 211 3.73 5.37 -12.71
C ASP A 211 5.11 4.75 -12.98
N GLU A 212 5.91 4.51 -11.94
CA GLU A 212 7.17 3.78 -12.05
C GLU A 212 6.98 2.29 -12.41
N LEU A 213 5.90 1.67 -11.95
CA LEU A 213 5.56 0.28 -12.30
C LEU A 213 5.23 0.15 -13.78
N HIS A 214 4.46 1.09 -14.34
CA HIS A 214 4.15 1.14 -15.76
C HIS A 214 5.40 1.40 -16.61
N GLU A 215 6.26 2.34 -16.18
CA GLU A 215 7.53 2.61 -16.87
C GLU A 215 8.39 1.34 -17.01
N ILE A 216 8.45 0.52 -15.96
CA ILE A 216 9.31 -0.67 -15.93
C ILE A 216 8.61 -1.90 -16.52
N TYR A 217 7.30 -2.05 -16.34
CA TYR A 217 6.50 -3.19 -16.77
C TYR A 217 5.22 -2.74 -17.47
N PRO A 218 5.31 -2.17 -18.69
CA PRO A 218 4.19 -1.50 -19.35
C PRO A 218 3.00 -2.42 -19.62
N SER A 219 3.22 -3.74 -19.73
CA SER A 219 2.20 -4.73 -20.03
C SER A 219 1.80 -5.61 -18.84
N SER A 220 2.22 -5.30 -17.62
CA SER A 220 2.00 -6.16 -16.45
C SER A 220 0.53 -6.45 -16.16
N THR A 221 0.26 -7.59 -15.55
CA THR A 221 -1.09 -7.97 -15.09
C THR A 221 -1.33 -7.47 -13.67
N PHE A 222 -2.43 -6.74 -13.45
CA PHE A 222 -2.89 -6.32 -12.14
C PHE A 222 -4.03 -7.23 -11.65
N ILE A 223 -3.95 -7.67 -10.40
CA ILE A 223 -5.00 -8.40 -9.70
C ILE A 223 -5.51 -7.56 -8.53
N ILE A 224 -6.82 -7.41 -8.42
CA ILE A 224 -7.47 -6.91 -7.21
C ILE A 224 -8.34 -8.02 -6.62
N ASN A 225 -8.04 -8.39 -5.38
CA ASN A 225 -8.87 -9.31 -4.62
C ASN A 225 -9.87 -8.57 -3.72
N PHE A 226 -11.15 -8.87 -3.95
CA PHE A 226 -12.26 -8.33 -3.19
C PHE A 226 -12.65 -9.26 -2.04
N ARG A 227 -13.09 -8.61 -0.97
CA ARG A 227 -13.70 -9.19 0.22
C ARG A 227 -14.85 -8.28 0.63
N PRO A 228 -15.93 -8.80 1.24
CA PRO A 228 -16.91 -7.93 1.89
C PRO A 228 -16.22 -6.91 2.80
N ILE A 229 -16.47 -5.62 2.54
CA ILE A 229 -15.69 -4.52 3.12
C ILE A 229 -15.66 -4.57 4.65
N GLN A 230 -16.77 -4.97 5.27
CA GLN A 230 -16.91 -5.13 6.72
C GLN A 230 -15.98 -6.19 7.31
N ASP A 231 -15.76 -7.28 6.57
CA ASP A 231 -14.87 -8.36 7.01
C ASP A 231 -13.41 -7.96 6.83
N TRP A 232 -13.10 -7.20 5.78
CA TRP A 232 -11.78 -6.60 5.63
C TRP A 232 -11.50 -5.58 6.75
N ILE A 233 -12.41 -4.63 7.02
CA ILE A 233 -12.29 -3.65 8.11
C ILE A 233 -12.09 -4.34 9.46
N ARG A 234 -12.84 -5.40 9.73
CA ARG A 234 -12.68 -6.23 10.94
C ARG A 234 -11.30 -6.89 10.98
N SER A 235 -10.84 -7.44 9.87
CA SER A 235 -9.53 -8.09 9.74
C SER A 235 -8.39 -7.13 10.04
N ILE A 236 -8.40 -5.92 9.46
CA ILE A 236 -7.35 -4.91 9.69
C ILE A 236 -7.39 -4.32 11.09
N SER A 237 -8.58 -4.25 11.70
CA SER A 237 -8.75 -3.78 13.08
C SER A 237 -8.17 -4.77 14.09
N ASN A 238 -8.26 -6.07 13.79
CA ASN A 238 -7.76 -7.14 14.66
C ASN A 238 -6.31 -7.54 14.39
N TRP A 239 -5.75 -7.20 13.22
CA TRP A 239 -4.40 -7.62 12.85
C TRP A 239 -3.33 -6.61 13.28
N LYS A 240 -2.64 -6.89 14.39
CA LYS A 240 -1.47 -6.12 14.87
C LYS A 240 -1.70 -4.60 14.86
N SER A 241 -2.88 -4.16 15.31
CA SER A 241 -3.30 -2.77 15.32
C SER A 241 -3.11 -2.06 13.96
N MET A 242 -3.31 -2.76 12.84
CA MET A 242 -3.04 -2.21 11.51
C MET A 242 -3.87 -0.96 11.23
N ARG A 243 -5.12 -0.91 11.66
CA ARG A 243 -5.93 0.34 11.61
C ARG A 243 -5.25 1.53 12.29
N THR A 244 -4.66 1.34 13.46
CA THR A 244 -3.92 2.39 14.17
C THR A 244 -2.64 2.77 13.43
N ARG A 245 -1.95 1.79 12.82
CA ARG A 245 -0.77 2.04 12.00
C ARG A 245 -1.12 2.82 10.74
N MET A 246 -2.19 2.44 10.04
CA MET A 246 -2.73 3.17 8.89
C MET A 246 -3.02 4.64 9.22
N ALA A 247 -3.55 4.93 10.41
CA ALA A 247 -3.79 6.31 10.87
C ALA A 247 -2.53 7.18 10.99
N ILE A 248 -1.34 6.57 11.06
CA ILE A 248 -0.07 7.31 11.13
C ILE A 248 0.72 7.24 9.82
N MET A 249 0.26 6.51 8.81
CA MET A 249 0.95 6.33 7.53
C MET A 249 0.63 7.47 6.55
N ASP A 250 1.53 7.70 5.60
CA ASP A 250 1.29 8.58 4.45
C ASP A 250 0.63 7.76 3.35
N MET A 251 -0.69 7.62 3.45
CA MET A 251 -1.49 6.91 2.47
C MET A 251 -2.21 7.92 1.59
N PRO A 252 -1.84 8.07 0.31
CA PRO A 252 -2.56 8.92 -0.62
C PRO A 252 -4.05 8.54 -0.66
N GLY A 253 -4.90 9.56 -0.77
CA GLY A 253 -6.36 9.42 -0.78
C GLY A 253 -7.02 9.10 0.56
N LEU A 254 -6.30 8.81 1.64
CA LEU A 254 -6.92 8.66 2.96
C LEU A 254 -7.22 10.05 3.55
N GLN A 255 -8.49 10.43 3.54
CA GLN A 255 -8.96 11.68 4.12
C GLN A 255 -9.05 11.58 5.64
N LEU A 256 -8.27 12.41 6.34
CA LEU A 256 -8.31 12.57 7.79
C LEU A 256 -8.97 13.91 8.14
N ASN A 257 -9.74 13.94 9.22
CA ASN A 257 -10.19 15.22 9.77
C ASN A 257 -9.04 15.96 10.47
N LYS A 258 -9.24 17.23 10.81
CA LYS A 258 -8.22 18.08 11.45
C LYS A 258 -7.64 17.45 12.72
N GLU A 259 -8.49 16.96 13.62
CA GLU A 259 -8.08 16.32 14.89
C GLU A 259 -7.25 15.04 14.63
N GLN A 260 -7.64 14.22 13.66
CA GLN A 260 -6.91 13.02 13.27
C GLN A 260 -5.54 13.34 12.66
N LEU A 261 -5.46 14.43 11.90
CA LEU A 261 -4.22 14.88 11.29
C LEU A 261 -3.22 15.42 12.32
N GLU A 262 -3.70 16.22 13.28
CA GLU A 262 -2.93 16.65 14.46
C GLU A 262 -2.43 15.43 15.26
N ASN A 263 -3.32 14.45 15.51
CA ASN A 263 -2.97 13.21 16.17
C ASN A 263 -1.96 12.36 15.38
N LYS A 264 -2.04 12.35 14.05
CA LYS A 264 -1.06 11.66 13.18
C LYS A 264 0.34 12.26 13.36
N VAL A 265 0.46 13.59 13.35
CA VAL A 265 1.74 14.29 13.58
C VAL A 265 2.29 13.94 14.96
N GLN A 266 1.47 14.05 16.00
CA GLN A 266 1.90 13.74 17.37
C GLN A 266 2.33 12.27 17.54
N ARG A 267 1.62 11.32 16.92
CA ARG A 267 1.95 9.90 17.00
C ARG A 267 3.23 9.56 16.24
N ARG A 268 3.47 10.18 15.08
CA ARG A 268 4.73 10.04 14.36
C ARG A 268 5.90 10.52 15.21
N PHE A 269 5.77 11.69 15.80
CA PHE A 269 6.75 12.23 16.72
C PHE A 269 7.07 11.25 17.86
N ASN A 270 6.04 10.72 18.51
CA ASN A 270 6.21 9.74 19.59
C ASN A 270 6.85 8.42 19.11
N PHE A 271 6.48 7.95 17.92
CA PHE A 271 7.03 6.73 17.33
C PHE A 271 8.55 6.84 17.10
N TYR A 272 9.01 7.97 16.59
CA TYR A 272 10.43 8.23 16.34
C TYR A 272 11.23 8.49 17.62
N ASN A 273 10.68 9.25 18.56
CA ASN A 273 11.34 9.49 19.85
C ASN A 273 11.52 8.20 20.65
N GLY A 274 10.55 7.28 20.60
CA GLY A 274 10.65 5.99 21.29
C GLY A 274 11.77 5.08 20.78
N ARG A 275 12.35 5.37 19.61
CA ARG A 275 13.46 4.59 19.02
C ARG A 275 14.82 5.24 19.24
N GLY A 276 14.88 6.44 19.84
CA GLY A 276 16.11 7.22 19.92
C GLY A 276 16.67 7.66 18.56
N GLU A 277 15.86 7.57 17.49
CA GLU A 277 16.28 7.83 16.12
C GLU A 277 16.27 9.33 15.77
N TYR A 278 15.70 10.20 16.62
CA TYR A 278 15.63 11.64 16.39
C TYR A 278 16.19 12.45 17.55
N ASN A 279 16.97 13.49 17.22
CA ASN A 279 17.30 14.56 18.15
C ASN A 279 16.21 15.63 18.07
N LEU A 280 15.80 16.21 19.22
CA LEU A 280 14.66 17.13 19.40
C LEU A 280 14.49 18.21 18.32
N LYS A 281 15.59 18.67 17.70
CA LYS A 281 15.62 19.72 16.67
C LYS A 281 14.92 19.34 15.36
N GLN A 282 15.02 18.08 14.93
CA GLN A 282 14.34 17.61 13.71
C GLN A 282 12.85 17.37 13.96
N ALA A 283 12.51 16.97 15.17
CA ALA A 283 11.15 16.72 15.59
C ALA A 283 10.34 18.03 15.75
N TYR A 284 11.01 19.11 16.16
CA TYR A 284 10.44 20.47 16.20
C TYR A 284 10.29 21.10 14.80
N ALA A 285 11.22 20.85 13.86
CA ALA A 285 11.09 21.31 12.47
C ALA A 285 9.85 20.73 11.76
N ILE A 286 9.46 19.49 12.09
CA ILE A 286 8.25 18.83 11.58
C ILE A 286 6.98 19.47 12.18
N LEU A 287 7.01 19.89 13.45
CA LEU A 287 5.90 20.59 14.09
C LEU A 287 5.71 21.99 13.49
N VAL A 288 6.78 22.77 13.35
CA VAL A 288 6.71 24.15 12.84
C VAL A 288 6.30 24.19 11.36
N MET A 289 6.77 23.26 10.52
CA MET A 289 6.32 23.20 9.12
C MET A 289 4.82 22.91 8.99
N ASN A 290 4.25 22.11 9.90
CA ASN A 290 2.81 21.86 9.93
C ASN A 290 2.01 23.09 10.38
N GLU A 291 2.45 23.92 11.32
CA GLU A 291 1.68 25.13 11.66
C GLU A 291 1.65 26.19 10.53
N THR A 292 2.76 26.34 9.79
CA THR A 292 2.81 27.24 8.62
C THR A 292 1.95 26.76 7.45
N LEU A 293 1.88 25.45 7.19
CA LEU A 293 1.09 24.88 6.10
C LEU A 293 -0.43 24.99 6.34
N PHE A 294 -0.86 25.12 7.60
CA PHE A 294 -2.28 25.11 7.96
C PHE A 294 -2.92 26.50 8.08
N SER A 295 -2.15 27.59 8.08
CA SER A 295 -2.72 28.92 8.37
C SER A 295 -2.72 29.92 7.21
N ASN A 296 -2.00 29.69 6.10
CA ASN A 296 -1.80 30.69 5.03
C ASN A 296 -1.41 32.10 5.55
N LYS A 297 -0.96 32.20 6.80
CA LYS A 297 -0.46 33.42 7.41
C LYS A 297 1.06 33.36 7.35
N THR A 298 1.68 34.48 7.00
CA THR A 298 3.10 34.71 7.27
C THR A 298 3.37 34.37 8.73
N LEU A 299 4.28 33.42 8.98
CA LEU A 299 4.67 33.03 10.32
C LEU A 299 5.16 34.27 11.06
N ASP A 300 4.38 34.73 12.04
CA ASP A 300 4.76 35.88 12.87
C ASP A 300 5.79 35.41 13.90
N THR A 301 7.07 35.60 13.56
CA THR A 301 8.19 35.22 14.40
C THR A 301 8.30 36.05 15.70
N THR A 302 7.50 37.11 15.86
CA THR A 302 7.55 37.96 17.07
C THR A 302 6.98 37.30 18.31
N LEU A 303 6.13 36.27 18.14
CA LEU A 303 5.56 35.49 19.24
C LEU A 303 6.39 34.26 19.62
N MET A 304 7.45 33.98 18.86
CA MET A 304 8.34 32.85 19.12
C MET A 304 9.39 33.23 20.16
N THR A 305 9.70 32.31 21.07
CA THR A 305 10.84 32.51 21.97
C THR A 305 12.14 32.46 21.16
N HIS A 306 13.20 33.08 21.69
CA HIS A 306 14.50 33.15 21.01
C HIS A 306 15.06 31.78 20.61
N ASN A 307 14.78 30.72 21.38
CA ASN A 307 15.19 29.35 21.05
C ASN A 307 14.41 28.76 19.88
N GLU A 308 13.13 29.10 19.74
CA GLU A 308 12.26 28.63 18.66
C GLU A 308 12.60 29.31 17.34
N ILE A 309 12.90 30.62 17.36
CA ILE A 309 13.43 31.36 16.20
C ILE A 309 14.74 30.72 15.72
N ARG A 310 15.68 30.47 16.64
CA ARG A 310 16.98 29.85 16.32
C ARG A 310 16.84 28.45 15.73
N MET A 311 15.81 27.71 16.16
CA MET A 311 15.51 26.38 15.66
C MET A 311 14.81 26.40 14.30
N TYR A 312 13.90 27.35 14.08
CA TYR A 312 13.27 27.59 12.78
C TYR A 312 14.30 28.01 11.72
N ASP A 313 15.19 28.95 12.04
CA ASP A 313 16.28 29.37 11.14
C ASP A 313 17.25 28.23 10.84
N HIS A 314 17.54 27.39 11.83
CA HIS A 314 18.39 26.21 11.63
C HIS A 314 17.70 25.15 10.75
N ALA A 315 16.39 24.93 10.90
CA ALA A 315 15.62 24.05 10.03
C ALA A 315 15.56 24.59 8.59
N LYS A 316 15.32 25.90 8.43
CA LYS A 316 15.34 26.60 7.14
C LYS A 316 16.71 26.51 6.47
N MET A 317 17.79 26.67 7.23
CA MET A 317 19.16 26.50 6.75
C MET A 317 19.47 25.05 6.32
N LEU A 318 18.96 24.05 7.05
CA LEU A 318 19.14 22.64 6.69
C LEU A 318 18.38 22.26 5.41
N LEU A 319 17.20 22.86 5.19
CA LEU A 319 16.38 22.65 3.99
C LEU A 319 16.96 23.36 2.75
N GLN A 320 17.80 24.39 2.92
CA GLN A 320 18.38 25.18 1.83
C GLN A 320 19.75 24.69 1.34
N ARG A 321 20.34 23.64 1.95
CA ARG A 321 21.68 23.18 1.56
C ARG A 321 21.63 22.09 0.49
N PRO A 322 22.20 22.32 -0.71
CA PRO A 322 22.41 21.25 -1.67
C PRO A 322 23.53 20.32 -1.16
N ASN A 323 23.14 19.10 -0.80
CA ASN A 323 23.96 17.91 -0.55
C ASN A 323 25.49 18.09 -0.51
N ARG A 324 26.08 18.32 0.68
CA ARG A 324 27.47 17.89 0.99
C ARG A 324 27.67 17.52 2.46
N LYS A 325 27.66 16.19 2.67
CA LYS A 325 28.40 15.35 3.64
C LYS A 325 28.38 15.70 5.15
N ALA A 326 28.04 14.66 5.91
CA ALA A 326 28.02 14.49 7.37
C ALA A 326 29.33 14.77 8.16
N GLY A 327 30.32 15.46 7.57
CA GLY A 327 31.60 15.77 8.22
C GLY A 327 31.53 16.93 9.22
N LEU A 328 30.77 17.98 8.90
CA LEU A 328 30.63 19.16 9.78
C LEU A 328 29.82 18.87 11.05
N LEU A 329 28.92 17.88 11.01
CA LEU A 329 28.11 17.50 12.17
C LEU A 329 28.97 16.84 13.26
N ARG A 330 30.05 16.12 12.90
CA ARG A 330 31.00 15.55 13.87
C ARG A 330 31.90 16.59 14.52
N ALA A 331 32.22 17.69 13.83
CA ALA A 331 33.03 18.77 14.39
C ALA A 331 32.26 19.61 15.43
N ALA A 332 30.96 19.87 15.18
CA ALA A 332 30.10 20.58 16.14
C ALA A 332 29.80 19.77 17.41
N LEU A 333 29.73 18.44 17.31
CA LEU A 333 29.53 17.54 18.46
C LEU A 333 30.73 17.46 19.42
N LYS A 334 31.95 17.71 18.92
CA LYS A 334 33.18 17.73 19.74
C LYS A 334 33.35 19.01 20.56
N ALA A 335 32.69 20.10 20.17
CA ALA A 335 32.76 21.38 20.88
C ALA A 335 31.79 21.49 22.06
N VAL A 336 30.72 20.67 22.09
CA VAL A 336 29.73 20.67 23.17
C VAL A 336 30.12 19.76 24.33
N THR A 337 31.03 18.81 24.11
CA THR A 337 31.51 17.87 25.14
C THR A 337 32.66 18.41 26.01
N VAL A 338 33.09 19.65 25.81
CA VAL A 338 34.16 20.31 26.60
C VAL A 338 33.60 21.24 27.69
N ALA A 339 32.28 21.44 27.76
CA ALA A 339 31.65 22.40 28.68
C ALA A 339 30.93 21.80 29.90
N GLU A 340 31.03 20.50 30.15
CA GLU A 340 30.47 19.86 31.36
C GLU A 340 31.51 18.92 31.97
N GLY A 341 32.34 19.46 32.86
CA GLY A 341 33.42 18.73 33.49
C GLY A 341 33.85 19.36 34.81
N ALA A 342 32.93 19.46 35.77
CA ALA A 342 33.30 19.66 37.17
C ALA A 342 32.24 19.03 38.10
N ILE A 343 32.74 18.22 39.04
CA ILE A 343 32.12 17.74 40.29
C ILE A 343 31.54 16.30 40.27
N SER A 344 32.43 15.39 40.66
CA SER A 344 32.32 14.42 41.78
C SER A 344 32.26 12.92 41.46
N ASN A 345 33.32 12.30 41.98
CA ASN A 345 33.72 10.90 42.01
C ASN A 345 32.84 9.93 42.82
N ASN A 346 33.16 8.65 42.58
CA ASN A 346 33.13 7.48 43.46
C ASN A 346 31.88 6.58 43.42
N THR A 347 31.98 5.49 42.65
CA THR A 347 32.13 4.14 43.24
C THR A 347 32.69 3.14 42.22
N THR A 348 33.71 2.42 42.67
CA THR A 348 34.45 1.35 42.01
C THR A 348 33.74 -0.01 42.18
N ASN A 349 33.79 -0.86 41.16
CA ASN A 349 34.25 -2.27 41.19
C ASN A 349 33.54 -3.16 40.16
N ASN A 350 34.34 -3.61 39.20
CA ASN A 350 34.64 -5.01 38.85
C ASN A 350 33.56 -5.98 38.35
N ASP A 351 33.97 -6.60 37.24
CA ASP A 351 33.75 -7.98 36.77
C ASP A 351 32.30 -8.35 36.38
N GLY A 352 32.03 -9.06 35.29
CA GLY A 352 32.85 -9.86 34.38
C GLY A 352 31.88 -10.64 33.48
N ASP A 353 32.46 -11.30 32.49
CA ASP A 353 31.80 -12.11 31.46
C ASP A 353 30.73 -13.10 31.97
N GLY A 354 29.81 -13.46 31.08
CA GLY A 354 29.10 -14.72 31.23
C GLY A 354 27.81 -14.85 30.45
N MET A 355 27.92 -15.22 29.17
CA MET A 355 26.86 -16.00 28.52
C MET A 355 26.63 -17.28 29.32
N ASN A 356 25.39 -17.58 29.73
CA ASN A 356 25.01 -18.97 29.88
C ASN A 356 23.52 -19.23 29.64
N ASN A 357 23.32 -20.11 28.66
CA ASN A 357 22.11 -20.86 28.37
C ASN A 357 21.91 -21.89 29.49
N ASN A 358 20.70 -22.02 30.05
CA ASN A 358 20.25 -23.35 30.44
C ASN A 358 18.73 -23.46 30.62
N ASN A 359 18.18 -24.36 29.81
CA ASN A 359 16.98 -25.12 30.07
C ASN A 359 17.10 -25.83 31.43
N ASN A 360 16.05 -25.76 32.25
CA ASN A 360 15.69 -26.93 33.05
C ASN A 360 14.22 -26.93 33.47
N ASN A 361 13.52 -27.94 32.97
CA ASN A 361 12.24 -28.42 33.48
C ASN A 361 12.44 -28.96 34.89
N ASN A 362 11.68 -28.46 35.86
CA ASN A 362 11.43 -29.22 37.08
C ASN A 362 10.05 -28.93 37.66
N VAL A 363 9.23 -29.97 37.63
CA VAL A 363 7.91 -30.08 38.25
C VAL A 363 8.08 -30.09 39.77
N ARG A 364 7.66 -29.02 40.45
CA ARG A 364 7.46 -29.01 41.90
C ARG A 364 6.06 -28.49 42.23
N ARG A 365 5.14 -29.44 42.48
CA ARG A 365 3.87 -29.21 43.19
C ARG A 365 4.18 -28.72 44.61
N ARG A 366 4.01 -27.42 44.86
CA ARG A 366 3.89 -26.85 46.21
C ARG A 366 2.57 -26.11 46.31
N GLY A 367 1.66 -26.64 47.13
CA GLY A 367 0.43 -25.98 47.53
C GLY A 367 0.75 -24.69 48.27
N ARG A 368 0.61 -23.55 47.58
CA ARG A 368 0.68 -22.21 48.16
C ARG A 368 -0.71 -21.61 48.13
N ARG A 369 -1.38 -21.60 49.29
CA ARG A 369 -2.55 -20.74 49.58
C ARG A 369 -2.15 -19.29 49.30
N ARG A 370 -2.40 -18.80 48.08
CA ARG A 370 -2.25 -17.40 47.71
C ARG A 370 -3.45 -16.66 48.29
N LYS A 371 -3.22 -15.90 49.37
CA LYS A 371 -4.13 -14.84 49.81
C LYS A 371 -4.40 -13.94 48.60
N LEU A 372 -5.63 -13.95 48.08
CA LEU A 372 -6.09 -13.01 47.06
C LEU A 372 -6.03 -11.59 47.66
N LYS A 373 -4.86 -10.95 47.58
CA LYS A 373 -4.80 -9.49 47.66
C LYS A 373 -5.49 -8.99 46.38
N GLN A 374 -6.74 -8.55 46.51
CA GLN A 374 -7.45 -7.80 45.50
C GLN A 374 -6.61 -6.55 45.18
N LYS A 375 -5.68 -6.66 44.23
CA LYS A 375 -5.04 -5.50 43.61
C LYS A 375 -6.17 -4.76 42.93
N LYS A 376 -6.64 -3.65 43.54
CA LYS A 376 -7.51 -2.66 42.91
C LYS A 376 -6.85 -2.29 41.58
N ARG A 377 -7.35 -2.88 40.48
CA ARG A 377 -6.86 -2.58 39.13
C ARG A 377 -7.22 -1.13 38.90
N LYS A 378 -6.21 -0.26 38.73
CA LYS A 378 -6.42 1.13 38.33
C LYS A 378 -7.40 1.13 37.14
N PRO A 379 -8.44 1.98 37.15
CA PRO A 379 -9.38 2.04 36.04
C PRO A 379 -8.59 2.26 34.76
N LYS A 380 -8.72 1.33 33.81
CA LYS A 380 -8.15 1.51 32.48
C LYS A 380 -8.89 2.71 31.88
N ILE A 381 -8.22 3.85 31.80
CA ILE A 381 -8.69 4.99 31.03
C ILE A 381 -8.96 4.46 29.62
N ARG A 382 -10.25 4.35 29.27
CA ARG A 382 -10.66 4.02 27.90
C ARG A 382 -10.25 5.22 27.07
N LYS A 383 -9.13 5.12 26.34
CA LYS A 383 -8.78 6.12 25.33
C LYS A 383 -10.00 6.35 24.45
N SER A 384 -10.39 7.61 24.29
CA SER A 384 -11.51 7.98 23.42
C SER A 384 -11.29 7.40 22.04
N ASN A 385 -12.34 6.80 21.47
CA ASN A 385 -12.29 6.22 20.13
C ASN A 385 -12.19 7.28 19.02
N LYS A 386 -12.15 8.57 19.38
CA LYS A 386 -12.13 9.74 18.47
C LYS A 386 -10.85 9.80 17.62
N ASP A 387 -9.74 9.25 18.12
CA ASP A 387 -8.44 9.32 17.45
C ASP A 387 -8.20 8.19 16.42
N LEU A 388 -9.23 7.42 16.06
CA LEU A 388 -9.11 6.34 15.09
C LEU A 388 -9.81 6.74 13.79
N ILE A 389 -9.21 6.37 12.65
CA ILE A 389 -9.89 6.43 11.35
C ILE A 389 -11.19 5.65 11.46
N THR A 390 -12.31 6.21 11.01
CA THR A 390 -13.65 5.57 11.06
C THR A 390 -13.79 4.45 10.03
N ASP A 391 -14.84 3.63 10.16
CA ASP A 391 -15.13 2.57 9.18
C ASP A 391 -15.49 3.18 7.82
N GLN A 392 -16.24 4.30 7.82
CA GLN A 392 -16.56 5.05 6.60
C GLN A 392 -15.29 5.55 5.91
N GLN A 393 -14.36 6.19 6.63
CA GLN A 393 -13.11 6.69 6.06
C GLN A 393 -12.28 5.55 5.42
N ILE A 394 -12.22 4.39 6.07
CA ILE A 394 -11.53 3.21 5.54
C ILE A 394 -12.22 2.66 4.28
N ALA A 395 -13.56 2.60 4.28
CA ALA A 395 -14.34 2.12 3.15
C ALA A 395 -14.26 3.07 1.95
N ARG A 396 -14.36 4.39 2.19
CA ARG A 396 -14.16 5.43 1.18
C ARG A 396 -12.75 5.35 0.59
N TRP A 397 -11.74 5.16 1.43
CA TRP A 397 -10.36 4.99 0.95
C TRP A 397 -10.17 3.73 0.10
N TRP A 398 -10.76 2.60 0.51
CA TRP A 398 -10.79 1.39 -0.31
C TRP A 398 -11.49 1.64 -1.65
N CYS A 399 -12.67 2.26 -1.64
CA CYS A 399 -13.44 2.62 -2.83
C CYS A 399 -12.62 3.49 -3.79
N GLY A 400 -11.96 4.54 -3.27
CA GLY A 400 -11.09 5.42 -4.05
C GLY A 400 -9.91 4.68 -4.68
N HIS A 401 -9.31 3.74 -3.97
CA HIS A 401 -8.27 2.87 -4.54
C HIS A 401 -8.78 2.00 -5.69
N ILE A 402 -9.95 1.38 -5.54
CA ILE A 402 -10.54 0.57 -6.62
C ILE A 402 -10.80 1.43 -7.86
N LYS A 403 -11.39 2.61 -7.69
CA LYS A 403 -11.65 3.54 -8.79
C LYS A 403 -10.36 4.02 -9.44
N HIS A 404 -9.35 4.32 -8.63
CA HIS A 404 -8.02 4.71 -9.10
C HIS A 404 -7.40 3.63 -10.00
N ILE A 405 -7.37 2.36 -9.57
CA ILE A 405 -6.81 1.28 -10.41
C ILE A 405 -7.63 1.05 -11.68
N ARG A 406 -8.96 1.08 -11.59
CA ARG A 406 -9.84 0.92 -12.77
C ARG A 406 -9.61 2.02 -13.81
N GLU A 407 -9.59 3.29 -13.39
CA GLU A 407 -9.32 4.41 -14.30
C GLU A 407 -7.87 4.41 -14.80
N TYR A 408 -6.91 3.98 -13.98
CA TYR A 408 -5.53 3.82 -14.40
C TYR A 408 -5.42 2.80 -15.55
N VAL A 409 -5.93 1.58 -15.40
CA VAL A 409 -5.85 0.55 -16.45
C VAL A 409 -6.66 0.92 -17.70
N LYS A 410 -7.74 1.69 -17.54
CA LYS A 410 -8.51 2.23 -18.67
C LYS A 410 -7.70 3.22 -19.52
N LEU A 411 -6.82 4.01 -18.90
CA LEU A 411 -5.91 4.93 -19.60
C LEU A 411 -4.66 4.22 -20.13
N TYR A 412 -4.11 3.29 -19.34
CA TYR A 412 -2.93 2.49 -19.67
C TYR A 412 -3.34 1.08 -20.09
N THR A 413 -3.97 0.99 -21.26
CA THR A 413 -4.61 -0.23 -21.79
C THR A 413 -3.66 -1.39 -22.08
N THR A 414 -2.35 -1.15 -22.01
CA THR A 414 -1.33 -2.20 -22.07
C THR A 414 -1.37 -3.11 -20.83
N HIS A 415 -1.87 -2.62 -19.70
CA HIS A 415 -2.09 -3.43 -18.51
C HIS A 415 -3.38 -4.26 -18.62
N THR A 416 -3.36 -5.46 -18.03
CA THR A 416 -4.57 -6.26 -17.85
C THR A 416 -5.05 -6.19 -16.41
N LEU A 417 -6.32 -5.89 -16.16
CA LEU A 417 -6.93 -5.90 -14.82
C LEU A 417 -7.81 -7.12 -14.62
N ILE A 418 -7.54 -7.86 -13.54
CA ILE A 418 -8.30 -9.01 -13.06
C ILE A 418 -8.90 -8.64 -11.71
N GLU A 419 -10.20 -8.82 -11.56
CA GLU A 419 -10.89 -8.62 -10.28
C GLU A 419 -11.48 -9.94 -9.78
N LEU A 420 -11.17 -10.30 -8.54
CA LEU A 420 -11.53 -11.59 -7.96
C LEU A 420 -12.44 -11.39 -6.75
N ASP A 421 -13.50 -12.21 -6.65
CA ASP A 421 -14.33 -12.30 -5.45
C ASP A 421 -13.88 -13.49 -4.61
N LEU A 422 -13.16 -13.24 -3.51
CA LEU A 422 -12.67 -14.35 -2.68
C LEU A 422 -13.76 -15.09 -1.92
N TYR A 423 -14.97 -14.54 -1.83
CA TYR A 423 -16.11 -15.20 -1.18
C TYR A 423 -16.93 -16.02 -2.18
N ASN A 424 -16.89 -15.66 -3.47
CA ASN A 424 -17.39 -16.52 -4.55
C ASN A 424 -16.31 -17.51 -5.00
N THR A 425 -15.99 -18.45 -4.12
CA THR A 425 -14.88 -19.40 -4.29
C THR A 425 -14.99 -20.25 -5.56
N LYS A 426 -16.20 -20.67 -5.95
CA LYS A 426 -16.46 -21.46 -7.16
C LYS A 426 -16.15 -20.65 -8.43
N GLU A 427 -16.70 -19.44 -8.52
CA GLU A 427 -16.50 -18.58 -9.69
C GLU A 427 -15.04 -18.17 -9.83
N THR A 428 -14.42 -17.73 -8.73
CA THR A 428 -13.01 -17.32 -8.71
C THR A 428 -12.08 -18.48 -9.03
N SER A 429 -12.37 -19.70 -8.53
CA SER A 429 -11.62 -20.91 -8.92
C SER A 429 -11.62 -21.14 -10.42
N ASN A 430 -12.81 -21.07 -11.03
CA ASN A 430 -12.99 -21.34 -12.45
C ASN A 430 -12.27 -20.28 -13.28
N VAL A 431 -12.46 -19.00 -12.96
CA VAL A 431 -11.79 -17.88 -13.64
C VAL A 431 -10.26 -18.05 -13.57
N LEU A 432 -9.70 -18.35 -12.40
CA LEU A 432 -8.25 -18.51 -12.27
C LEU A 432 -7.70 -19.72 -13.02
N TYR A 433 -8.46 -20.83 -13.05
CA TYR A 433 -8.12 -21.99 -13.87
C TYR A 433 -8.10 -21.62 -15.36
N ASP A 434 -9.13 -20.92 -15.83
CA ASP A 434 -9.27 -20.50 -17.22
C ASP A 434 -8.16 -19.52 -17.62
N LEU A 435 -7.81 -18.56 -16.77
CA LEU A 435 -6.77 -17.57 -17.04
C LEU A 435 -5.35 -18.17 -17.08
N PHE A 436 -5.03 -19.08 -16.17
CA PHE A 436 -3.63 -19.48 -15.92
C PHE A 436 -3.29 -20.95 -16.23
N GLN A 437 -4.27 -21.86 -16.35
CA GLN A 437 -4.01 -23.30 -16.51
C GLN A 437 -4.58 -23.89 -17.82
N SER A 438 -5.67 -23.32 -18.34
CA SER A 438 -6.43 -23.92 -19.45
C SER A 438 -5.72 -23.94 -20.81
N SER A 439 -4.83 -22.97 -21.07
CA SER A 439 -4.28 -22.65 -22.39
C SER A 439 -3.19 -23.61 -22.90
N SER A 440 -3.22 -24.87 -22.47
CA SER A 440 -2.17 -25.86 -22.74
C SER A 440 -2.59 -27.05 -23.60
N SER A 441 -3.85 -27.10 -24.03
CA SER A 441 -4.43 -28.31 -24.62
C SER A 441 -4.49 -28.32 -26.16
N THR A 442 -4.20 -27.22 -26.85
CA THR A 442 -4.45 -27.12 -28.31
C THR A 442 -3.29 -27.52 -29.22
N THR A 443 -2.09 -27.82 -28.69
CA THR A 443 -1.03 -28.41 -29.52
C THR A 443 -1.12 -29.92 -29.45
N SER A 444 -1.74 -30.51 -30.47
CA SER A 444 -1.87 -31.94 -30.73
C SER A 444 -0.51 -32.60 -31.06
N GLN A 445 0.44 -32.56 -30.14
CA GLN A 445 1.64 -33.40 -30.21
C GLN A 445 1.38 -34.71 -29.47
N LYS A 446 1.45 -35.82 -30.22
CA LYS A 446 1.33 -37.22 -29.77
C LYS A 446 2.53 -37.68 -28.95
N ASP A 447 3.15 -36.80 -28.17
CA ASP A 447 4.33 -37.14 -27.39
C ASP A 447 3.95 -37.44 -25.94
N ASN A 448 4.50 -38.53 -25.41
CA ASN A 448 4.14 -39.17 -24.15
C ASN A 448 4.57 -38.39 -22.88
N ASP A 449 4.88 -37.09 -22.99
CA ASP A 449 5.34 -36.25 -21.89
C ASP A 449 4.17 -35.35 -21.39
N LYS A 450 3.18 -35.99 -20.74
CA LYS A 450 1.82 -35.43 -20.58
C LYS A 450 1.60 -34.43 -19.42
N ASP A 451 2.55 -34.25 -18.51
CA ASP A 451 2.24 -33.69 -17.19
C ASP A 451 2.62 -32.22 -16.96
N HIS A 452 3.25 -31.55 -17.94
CA HIS A 452 3.68 -30.16 -17.79
C HIS A 452 3.14 -29.23 -18.89
N ILE A 453 2.76 -28.02 -18.50
CA ILE A 453 2.51 -26.90 -19.42
C ILE A 453 3.75 -26.02 -19.39
N THR A 454 4.24 -25.61 -20.55
CA THR A 454 5.28 -24.58 -20.65
C THR A 454 4.62 -23.20 -20.75
N TYR A 455 4.84 -22.36 -19.75
CA TYR A 455 4.63 -20.92 -19.88
C TYR A 455 5.82 -20.35 -20.62
N LYS A 456 5.62 -19.71 -21.78
CA LYS A 456 6.64 -18.92 -22.46
C LYS A 456 6.25 -17.47 -22.30
N ASP A 457 7.03 -16.73 -21.55
CA ASP A 457 6.95 -15.28 -21.55
C ASP A 457 8.28 -14.71 -22.04
N VAL A 458 8.22 -13.65 -22.82
CA VAL A 458 9.40 -12.91 -23.26
C VAL A 458 9.55 -11.75 -22.28
N ASN A 459 10.53 -11.85 -21.39
CA ASN A 459 10.87 -10.75 -20.51
C ASN A 459 11.21 -9.49 -21.32
N ASN A 460 11.15 -8.33 -20.67
CA ASN A 460 11.53 -7.03 -21.28
C ASN A 460 12.98 -7.01 -21.83
N ASP A 461 13.85 -7.94 -21.40
CA ASP A 461 15.22 -8.10 -21.92
C ASP A 461 15.34 -9.12 -23.07
N GLY A 462 14.22 -9.66 -23.55
CA GLY A 462 14.14 -10.67 -24.61
C GLY A 462 14.34 -12.11 -24.14
N THR A 463 14.60 -12.36 -22.85
CA THR A 463 14.78 -13.73 -22.36
C THR A 463 13.44 -14.47 -22.27
N THR A 464 13.39 -15.70 -22.78
CA THR A 464 12.21 -16.56 -22.65
C THR A 464 12.28 -17.32 -21.32
N ILE A 465 11.26 -17.16 -20.49
CA ILE A 465 11.10 -17.99 -19.29
C ILE A 465 10.22 -19.18 -19.65
N ASP A 466 10.72 -20.39 -19.41
CA ASP A 466 9.94 -21.64 -19.50
C ASP A 466 9.48 -22.07 -18.09
N LEU A 467 8.23 -21.81 -17.70
CA LEU A 467 7.65 -22.31 -16.43
C LEU A 467 6.92 -23.63 -16.64
N LYS A 468 7.17 -24.62 -15.78
CA LYS A 468 6.43 -25.90 -15.76
C LYS A 468 5.24 -25.84 -14.81
N ILE A 469 4.02 -25.76 -15.34
CA ILE A 469 2.77 -25.75 -14.55
C ILE A 469 2.21 -27.19 -14.44
N SER A 470 1.72 -27.56 -13.26
CA SER A 470 1.08 -28.87 -13.01
C SER A 470 -0.39 -28.87 -13.44
N LYS A 471 -0.83 -29.91 -14.18
CA LYS A 471 -2.20 -30.01 -14.73
C LYS A 471 -3.27 -30.59 -13.80
N ASN A 472 -2.91 -31.28 -12.71
CA ASN A 472 -3.78 -32.33 -12.18
C ASN A 472 -4.59 -32.03 -10.89
N LYS A 473 -4.54 -30.82 -10.30
CA LYS A 473 -5.41 -30.45 -9.16
C LYS A 473 -5.75 -28.97 -9.17
N SER A 474 -7.03 -28.63 -8.93
CA SER A 474 -7.41 -27.25 -8.61
C SER A 474 -6.59 -26.79 -7.40
N CYS A 475 -5.66 -25.87 -7.66
CA CYS A 475 -4.87 -25.20 -6.63
C CYS A 475 -5.73 -24.26 -5.78
N TRP A 476 -6.88 -23.85 -6.31
CA TRP A 476 -7.88 -23.09 -5.59
C TRP A 476 -8.76 -24.05 -4.78
N GLY A 477 -8.71 -23.97 -3.45
CA GLY A 477 -9.50 -24.85 -2.58
C GLY A 477 -8.76 -25.35 -1.34
N ARG A 478 -7.46 -25.64 -1.44
CA ARG A 478 -6.64 -26.02 -0.25
C ARG A 478 -6.56 -24.91 0.79
N THR A 479 -6.83 -23.68 0.35
CA THR A 479 -6.69 -22.42 1.07
C THR A 479 -8.05 -21.75 1.29
N ASN A 480 -9.14 -22.46 0.99
CA ASN A 480 -10.50 -21.91 0.96
C ASN A 480 -10.92 -21.39 2.34
N VAL A 481 -11.11 -20.07 2.42
CA VAL A 481 -11.57 -19.39 3.63
C VAL A 481 -12.99 -19.84 4.01
N ASN A 482 -13.85 -20.12 3.03
CA ASN A 482 -15.23 -20.56 3.27
C ASN A 482 -15.29 -22.00 3.77
N GLU A 483 -14.50 -22.92 3.21
CA GLU A 483 -14.50 -24.31 3.71
C GLU A 483 -14.00 -24.37 5.16
N ASN A 484 -13.00 -23.55 5.51
CA ASN A 484 -12.55 -23.41 6.89
C ASN A 484 -13.59 -22.71 7.78
N LEU A 485 -14.34 -21.75 7.24
CA LEU A 485 -15.42 -21.07 7.97
C LEU A 485 -16.62 -22.01 8.20
N GLU A 486 -17.04 -22.78 7.20
CA GLU A 486 -18.07 -23.80 7.29
C GLU A 486 -17.68 -24.88 8.30
N LYS A 487 -16.43 -25.37 8.24
CA LYS A 487 -15.88 -26.27 9.25
C LYS A 487 -15.90 -25.66 10.65
N ALA A 488 -15.51 -24.38 10.79
CA ALA A 488 -15.52 -23.69 12.08
C ALA A 488 -16.95 -23.47 12.62
N VAL A 489 -17.90 -23.11 11.76
CA VAL A 489 -19.32 -22.95 12.11
C VAL A 489 -19.93 -24.30 12.49
N ALA A 490 -19.63 -25.37 11.75
CA ALA A 490 -20.06 -26.73 12.09
C ALA A 490 -19.52 -27.17 13.47
N VAL A 491 -18.24 -26.91 13.76
CA VAL A 491 -17.63 -27.20 15.07
C VAL A 491 -18.24 -26.34 16.19
N ALA A 492 -18.58 -25.08 15.93
CA ALA A 492 -19.23 -24.21 16.90
C ALA A 492 -20.67 -24.64 17.19
N ALA A 493 -21.42 -25.07 16.16
CA ALA A 493 -22.77 -25.59 16.29
C ALA A 493 -22.81 -26.91 17.10
N ASP A 494 -21.81 -27.78 16.93
CA ASP A 494 -21.68 -29.02 17.71
C ASP A 494 -21.39 -28.75 19.19
N LYS A 495 -20.55 -27.74 19.49
CA LYS A 495 -20.26 -27.31 20.87
C LYS A 495 -21.42 -26.63 21.59
N GLY A 496 -22.38 -26.07 20.85
CA GLY A 496 -23.60 -25.48 21.42
C GLY A 496 -24.68 -26.50 21.81
N LYS A 497 -24.50 -27.78 21.46
CA LYS A 497 -25.44 -28.88 21.76
C LYS A 497 -25.00 -29.78 22.92
N ARG A 498 -23.84 -29.52 23.53
CA ARG A 498 -23.35 -30.19 24.75
C ARG A 498 -23.40 -29.21 25.90
#